data_AF-A0A1E3JYG6-F1
#
_entry.id   AF-A0A1E3JYG6-F1
#
_cell.length_a   1.000
_cell.length_b   1.000
_cell.length_c   1.000
_cell.angle_alpha   90.00
_cell.angle_beta   90.00
_cell.angle_gamma   90.00
#
_symmetry.space_group_name_H-M   'P 1'
#
loop_
_entity.id
_entity.type
_entity.pdbx_description
1 polymer ?
#
loop_
_entity_poly.entity_id
_entity_poly.type
_entity_poly.pdbx_seq_one_letter_code
_entity_poly.pdbx_strand_id
1 'polypeptide(L)'
;MPSPAPALPPLAALFLAHFHDTAGQHLLYYRARTDLPPATLEHTVLPSGLHNLHHDLVLFTHHHKYGAGLFRSRERTEQDNGGRGRGRTMGVVGVVLGNTVEYGDSADLFALRPALEAIYDQLEALSTPPFSAGTSDGAADILDTLWDTCRADHPDRSAVVHASIQHEADRIYQLVTERKTVSPEHPVAYMPRLLETLGPNIVPVYKAALSGQRILLYSPPPLLPLTALAWNIWACSIPPRKVLKTGGAEIAQWLGNVGLMDLTSLQERTGGWIATTSDVIFKSHPKIYDLFIDLSLVPLQDAMDSAPTAPPPSIFASAPTTPPAPLTYAFSDLPLYRSLLLLTSSPPTVHAGLWRQGGWWLIIYQVLERAWNLCKGVCEFAVGQGALGGPIQLAEGEEEARLLEDDTEDDLLDLLSEADEHEREGQASDQEPEAEPTRQGRLILRQLVHNSYHTHTRLSSVLSARPRGEQSIGQLNEQEVRELAGRWAGKDDVRFWRGIARRWGVVLDLDE
;
A
#
# COMPACT_ATOMS: atom_id res chain seq x y z
N MET A 1 -12.66 28.74 27.78
CA MET A 1 -13.30 27.56 27.19
C MET A 1 -12.23 26.48 27.14
N PRO A 2 -12.38 25.31 27.79
CA PRO A 2 -11.47 24.20 27.52
C PRO A 2 -11.52 23.91 26.02
N SER A 3 -10.37 23.70 25.37
CA SER A 3 -10.35 23.30 23.97
C SER A 3 -11.18 22.02 23.82
N PRO A 4 -11.92 21.83 22.70
CA PRO A 4 -12.56 20.54 22.46
C PRO A 4 -11.48 19.45 22.59
N ALA A 5 -11.78 18.40 23.37
CA ALA A 5 -10.86 17.28 23.53
C ALA A 5 -10.52 16.73 22.13
N PRO A 6 -9.25 16.37 21.85
CA PRO A 6 -8.90 15.79 20.57
C PRO A 6 -9.76 14.54 20.36
N ALA A 7 -10.50 14.49 19.25
CA ALA A 7 -11.44 13.42 18.96
C ALA A 7 -10.68 12.15 18.57
N LEU A 8 -10.10 11.47 19.57
CA LEU A 8 -9.45 10.19 19.37
C LEU A 8 -10.48 9.08 19.16
N PRO A 9 -10.22 8.17 18.21
CA PRO A 9 -10.98 6.93 18.11
C PRO A 9 -10.80 6.07 19.36
N PRO A 10 -11.64 5.03 19.55
CA PRO A 10 -11.46 4.05 20.61
C PRO A 10 -10.05 3.46 20.62
N LEU A 11 -9.42 3.37 21.79
CA LEU A 11 -8.03 2.94 21.96
C LEU A 11 -7.91 1.58 22.64
N ALA A 12 -6.97 0.77 22.16
CA ALA A 12 -6.49 -0.44 22.84
C ALA A 12 -5.24 -0.18 23.70
N ALA A 13 -4.45 0.85 23.37
CA ALA A 13 -3.36 1.35 24.21
C ALA A 13 -3.05 2.83 23.97
N LEU A 14 -2.43 3.46 24.97
CA LEU A 14 -1.87 4.80 24.97
C LEU A 14 -0.49 4.74 25.63
N PHE A 15 0.52 5.33 25.01
CA PHE A 15 1.89 5.22 25.50
C PHE A 15 2.73 6.48 25.22
N LEU A 16 3.80 6.58 25.99
CA LEU A 16 4.83 7.61 25.84
C LEU A 16 6.19 6.93 25.77
N ALA A 17 6.98 7.24 24.73
CA ALA A 17 8.35 6.76 24.60
C ALA A 17 9.33 7.93 24.55
N HIS A 18 10.56 7.69 25.00
CA HIS A 18 11.64 8.67 25.03
C HIS A 18 12.97 8.02 24.72
N PHE A 19 13.86 8.78 24.06
CA PHE A 19 15.24 8.36 23.83
C PHE A 19 16.16 8.97 24.91
N HIS A 20 16.74 8.12 25.74
CA HIS A 20 17.70 8.49 26.77
C HIS A 20 19.14 8.37 26.26
N ASP A 21 19.96 9.41 26.48
CA ASP A 21 21.32 9.53 25.94
C ASP A 21 22.26 8.35 26.31
N THR A 22 22.06 7.74 27.47
CA THR A 22 22.92 6.63 27.97
C THR A 22 22.29 5.25 27.88
N ALA A 23 20.95 5.18 27.83
CA ALA A 23 20.22 3.94 28.02
C ALA A 23 19.43 3.52 26.77
N GLY A 24 19.29 4.43 25.79
CA GLY A 24 18.61 4.18 24.53
C GLY A 24 17.10 4.44 24.63
N GLN A 25 16.31 3.65 23.92
CA GLN A 25 14.87 3.83 23.80
C GLN A 25 14.16 3.26 25.03
N HIS A 26 13.24 4.02 25.63
CA HIS A 26 12.47 3.60 26.80
C HIS A 26 11.01 4.04 26.73
N LEU A 27 10.11 3.21 27.27
CA LEU A 27 8.74 3.60 27.58
C LEU A 27 8.69 4.34 28.92
N LEU A 28 8.14 5.54 28.91
CA LEU A 28 7.90 6.36 30.10
C LEU A 28 6.51 6.12 30.68
N TYR A 29 5.54 5.83 29.82
CA TYR A 29 4.16 5.59 30.20
C TYR A 29 3.55 4.54 29.27
N TYR A 30 2.75 3.64 29.82
CA TYR A 30 2.02 2.64 29.06
C TYR A 30 0.72 2.28 29.79
N ARG A 31 -0.41 2.56 29.13
CA ARG A 31 -1.73 2.01 29.49
C ARG A 31 -2.28 1.25 28.31
N ALA A 32 -2.82 0.08 28.58
CA ALA A 32 -3.42 -0.76 27.57
C ALA A 32 -4.48 -1.66 28.20
N ARG A 33 -5.26 -2.31 27.33
CA ARG A 33 -6.07 -3.45 27.73
C ARG A 33 -5.18 -4.59 28.24
N THR A 34 -5.72 -5.44 29.11
CA THR A 34 -4.96 -6.51 29.80
C THR A 34 -4.35 -7.55 28.86
N ASP A 35 -4.84 -7.66 27.63
CA ASP A 35 -4.36 -8.56 26.57
C ASP A 35 -3.17 -8.02 25.77
N LEU A 36 -2.73 -6.78 26.03
CA LEU A 36 -1.75 -6.09 25.19
C LEU A 36 -0.51 -5.68 26.00
N PRO A 37 0.53 -6.53 26.08
CA PRO A 37 1.78 -6.14 26.73
C PRO A 37 2.58 -5.16 25.85
N PRO A 38 3.47 -4.34 26.45
CA PRO A 38 4.27 -3.36 25.71
C PRO A 38 5.25 -4.01 24.72
N ALA A 39 5.73 -5.24 24.97
CA ALA A 39 6.64 -5.98 24.09
C ALA A 39 7.87 -5.15 23.66
N THR A 40 8.06 -4.92 22.36
CA THR A 40 9.20 -4.20 21.78
C THR A 40 8.82 -2.80 21.27
N LEU A 41 7.71 -2.25 21.76
CA LEU A 41 7.07 -1.05 21.23
C LEU A 41 8.01 0.17 21.20
N GLU A 42 8.86 0.36 22.22
CA GLU A 42 9.86 1.44 22.25
C GLU A 42 10.81 1.42 21.05
N HIS A 43 11.15 0.24 20.53
CA HIS A 43 12.04 0.08 19.39
C HIS A 43 11.31 0.31 18.07
N THR A 44 10.03 -0.10 17.99
CA THR A 44 9.19 0.07 16.81
C THR A 44 8.84 1.53 16.54
N VAL A 45 8.65 2.33 17.60
CA VAL A 45 8.20 3.74 17.51
C VAL A 45 9.33 4.76 17.53
N LEU A 46 10.54 4.35 17.91
CA LEU A 46 11.77 5.13 17.78
C LEU A 46 12.79 4.44 16.86
N PRO A 47 12.43 4.13 15.60
CA PRO A 47 13.31 3.45 14.66
C PRO A 47 14.56 4.27 14.30
N SER A 48 15.53 3.60 13.66
CA SER A 48 16.80 4.23 13.31
C SER A 48 16.61 5.40 12.32
N GLY A 49 17.43 6.44 12.47
CA GLY A 49 17.43 7.61 11.58
C GLY A 49 16.41 8.71 11.91
N LEU A 50 15.43 8.50 12.81
CA LEU A 50 14.44 9.53 13.15
C LEU A 50 15.03 10.81 13.74
N HIS A 51 16.19 10.72 14.40
CA HIS A 51 16.90 11.86 14.98
C HIS A 51 17.27 12.95 13.95
N ASN A 52 17.26 12.63 12.65
CA ASN A 52 17.52 13.58 11.57
C ASN A 52 16.31 14.48 11.25
N LEU A 53 15.13 14.15 11.78
CA LEU A 53 13.90 14.88 11.56
C LEU A 53 13.50 15.67 12.82
N HIS A 54 12.66 16.68 12.64
CA HIS A 54 12.02 17.39 13.74
C HIS A 54 10.73 16.73 14.19
N HIS A 55 10.03 16.08 13.27
CA HIS A 55 8.80 15.35 13.57
C HIS A 55 8.58 14.29 12.49
N ASP A 56 7.85 13.24 12.84
CA ASP A 56 7.36 12.23 11.90
C ASP A 56 6.19 11.47 12.52
N LEU A 57 5.40 10.77 11.70
CA LEU A 57 4.34 9.87 12.17
C LEU A 57 4.73 8.44 11.82
N VAL A 58 5.04 7.65 12.85
CA VAL A 58 5.41 6.24 12.72
C VAL A 58 4.17 5.38 12.83
N LEU A 59 3.78 4.73 11.75
CA LEU A 59 2.64 3.82 11.71
C LEU A 59 3.13 2.37 11.78
N PHE A 60 2.49 1.53 12.58
CA PHE A 60 2.95 0.17 12.88
C PHE A 60 1.80 -0.76 13.28
N THR A 61 2.11 -2.05 13.41
CA THR A 61 1.19 -3.06 13.95
C THR A 61 1.72 -3.59 15.28
N HIS A 62 0.88 -3.60 16.30
CA HIS A 62 1.18 -4.11 17.64
C HIS A 62 0.16 -5.17 18.04
N HIS A 63 0.61 -6.43 18.15
CA HIS A 63 -0.25 -7.61 18.41
C HIS A 63 -1.51 -7.65 17.52
N HIS A 64 -1.34 -7.52 16.20
CA HIS A 64 -2.42 -7.52 15.20
C HIS A 64 -3.41 -6.34 15.30
N LYS A 65 -3.04 -5.26 16.00
CA LYS A 65 -3.79 -4.01 16.04
C LYS A 65 -2.94 -2.88 15.45
N TYR A 66 -3.58 -1.92 14.83
CA TYR A 66 -2.91 -0.80 14.18
C TYR A 66 -2.55 0.28 15.21
N GLY A 67 -1.33 0.80 15.12
CA GLY A 67 -0.81 1.84 16.02
C GLY A 67 -0.11 2.97 15.28
N ALA A 68 -0.10 4.13 15.91
CA ALA A 68 0.57 5.33 15.45
C ALA A 68 1.37 5.97 16.58
N GLY A 69 2.59 6.42 16.28
CA GLY A 69 3.45 7.17 17.19
C GLY A 69 3.88 8.47 16.54
N LEU A 70 3.47 9.60 17.12
CA LEU A 70 3.94 10.92 16.72
C LEU A 70 5.30 11.18 17.38
N PHE A 71 6.34 11.17 16.56
CA PHE A 71 7.70 11.51 16.96
C PHE A 71 7.91 13.02 16.87
N ARG A 72 8.58 13.60 17.88
CA ARG A 72 9.18 14.93 17.79
C ARG A 72 10.60 14.96 18.34
N SER A 73 11.43 15.80 17.73
CA SER A 73 12.78 16.11 18.16
C SER A 73 12.99 17.61 18.19
N ARG A 74 13.39 18.11 19.37
CA ARG A 74 13.74 19.51 19.60
C ARG A 74 15.12 19.65 20.20
N GLU A 75 15.75 20.81 20.03
CA GLU A 75 16.98 21.11 20.75
C GLU A 75 16.70 21.26 22.25
N ARG A 76 17.64 20.81 23.07
CA ARG A 76 17.52 20.89 24.54
C ARG A 76 17.70 22.35 24.95
N THR A 77 16.80 22.88 25.78
CA THR A 77 16.89 24.27 26.29
C THR A 77 17.50 24.30 27.69
N GLU A 78 17.95 25.48 28.17
CA GLU A 78 18.56 25.63 29.50
C GLU A 78 17.63 25.22 30.66
N GLN A 79 16.33 25.10 30.41
CA GLN A 79 15.31 24.66 31.37
C GLN A 79 15.21 23.13 31.49
N ASP A 80 15.82 22.36 30.59
CA ASP A 80 15.83 20.90 30.67
C ASP A 80 16.89 20.45 31.69
N ASN A 81 16.46 19.91 32.83
CA ASN A 81 17.30 19.48 33.97
C ASN A 81 18.19 18.24 33.70
N GLY A 82 18.77 18.11 32.51
CA GLY A 82 19.76 17.10 32.17
C GLY A 82 21.06 17.80 31.79
N GLY A 83 22.12 17.60 32.59
CA GLY A 83 23.44 18.23 32.42
C GLY A 83 24.03 18.15 31.00
N ARG A 84 25.14 18.87 30.77
CA ARG A 84 25.87 19.13 29.49
C ARG A 84 26.13 17.91 28.57
N GLY A 85 25.08 17.23 28.12
CA GLY A 85 25.05 16.19 27.11
C GLY A 85 24.63 16.77 25.77
N ARG A 86 25.08 16.14 24.67
CA ARG A 86 24.84 16.60 23.31
C ARG A 86 23.36 16.40 22.90
N GLY A 87 22.55 17.44 23.11
CA GLY A 87 22.07 18.20 21.97
C GLY A 87 20.73 17.87 21.30
N ARG A 88 19.79 17.14 21.92
CA ARG A 88 18.36 17.10 21.50
C ARG A 88 17.49 16.34 22.51
N THR A 89 16.22 16.70 22.62
CA THR A 89 15.18 15.95 23.31
C THR A 89 14.29 15.29 22.27
N MET A 90 14.09 13.98 22.39
CA MET A 90 13.33 13.16 21.45
C MET A 90 12.25 12.38 22.19
N GLY A 91 11.02 12.48 21.71
CA GLY A 91 9.86 11.88 22.36
C GLY A 91 8.84 11.39 21.35
N VAL A 92 8.03 10.43 21.80
CA VAL A 92 6.90 9.90 21.04
C VAL A 92 5.67 9.86 21.93
N VAL A 93 4.57 10.43 21.44
CA VAL A 93 3.22 10.16 21.94
C VAL A 93 2.58 9.19 20.97
N GLY A 94 2.08 8.05 21.45
CA GLY A 94 1.48 7.08 20.56
C GLY A 94 0.29 6.35 21.13
N VAL A 95 -0.49 5.79 20.21
CA VAL A 95 -1.74 5.09 20.48
C VAL A 95 -1.81 3.81 19.66
N VAL A 96 -2.57 2.84 20.17
CA VAL A 96 -2.99 1.65 19.42
C VAL A 96 -4.51 1.69 19.33
N LEU A 97 -5.05 1.55 18.12
CA LEU A 97 -6.48 1.59 17.88
C LEU A 97 -7.19 0.37 18.49
N GLY A 98 -8.37 0.62 19.04
CA GLY A 98 -9.34 -0.39 19.37
C GLY A 98 -10.26 -0.62 18.18
N ASN A 99 -10.47 -1.89 17.83
CA ASN A 99 -11.26 -2.25 16.67
C ASN A 99 -12.75 -2.09 16.97
N THR A 100 -13.42 -1.28 16.17
CA THR A 100 -14.86 -1.01 16.18
C THR A 100 -15.37 -1.05 14.74
N VAL A 101 -16.69 -0.96 14.54
CA VAL A 101 -17.27 -0.91 13.18
C VAL A 101 -16.80 0.35 12.42
N GLU A 102 -16.60 1.46 13.13
CA GLU A 102 -16.28 2.77 12.55
C GLU A 102 -14.78 3.06 12.49
N TYR A 103 -13.99 2.48 13.41
CA TYR A 103 -12.55 2.72 13.51
C TYR A 103 -11.78 1.44 13.78
N GLY A 104 -10.54 1.38 13.34
CA GLY A 104 -9.64 0.25 13.60
C GLY A 104 -9.04 -0.37 12.35
N ASP A 105 -9.12 0.33 11.21
CA ASP A 105 -8.47 -0.07 9.98
C ASP A 105 -7.13 0.65 9.82
N SER A 106 -6.29 0.12 8.94
CA SER A 106 -4.97 0.68 8.65
C SER A 106 -5.01 2.13 8.14
N ALA A 107 -6.05 2.51 7.39
CA ALA A 107 -6.21 3.86 6.85
C ALA A 107 -6.54 4.92 7.91
N ASP A 108 -7.21 4.52 9.01
CA ASP A 108 -7.61 5.44 10.09
C ASP A 108 -6.39 6.04 10.81
N LEU A 109 -5.25 5.34 10.78
CA LEU A 109 -4.01 5.79 11.40
C LEU A 109 -3.49 7.12 10.83
N PHE A 110 -3.70 7.36 9.54
CA PHE A 110 -3.14 8.52 8.85
C PHE A 110 -3.80 9.84 9.30
N ALA A 111 -5.04 9.78 9.79
CA ALA A 111 -5.79 10.92 10.31
C ALA A 111 -5.48 11.23 11.80
N LEU A 112 -4.64 10.44 12.47
CA LEU A 112 -4.34 10.63 13.90
C LEU A 112 -3.37 11.77 14.19
N ARG A 113 -2.66 12.27 13.18
CA ARG A 113 -1.61 13.29 13.37
C ARG A 113 -2.09 14.52 14.13
N PRO A 114 -3.20 15.21 13.76
CA PRO A 114 -3.63 16.41 14.47
C PRO A 114 -3.99 16.15 15.94
N ALA A 115 -4.62 15.01 16.22
CA ALA A 115 -5.01 14.62 17.57
C ALA A 115 -3.78 14.31 18.44
N LEU A 116 -2.78 13.59 17.91
CA LEU A 116 -1.54 13.31 18.60
C LEU A 116 -0.70 14.58 18.80
N GLU A 117 -0.70 15.51 17.84
CA GLU A 117 -0.01 16.80 17.96
C GLU A 117 -0.59 17.62 19.11
N ALA A 118 -1.92 17.69 19.22
CA ALA A 118 -2.59 18.37 20.33
C ALA A 118 -2.24 17.77 21.70
N ILE A 119 -2.14 16.44 21.82
CA ILE A 119 -1.72 15.78 23.06
C ILE A 119 -0.25 16.09 23.36
N TYR A 120 0.60 16.01 22.35
CA TYR A 120 2.02 16.32 22.50
C TYR A 120 2.21 17.77 22.98
N ASP A 121 1.50 18.72 22.38
CA ASP A 121 1.52 20.14 22.77
C ASP A 121 1.07 20.34 24.22
N GLN A 122 0.02 19.64 24.67
CA GLN A 122 -0.44 19.67 26.07
C GLN A 122 0.63 19.15 27.04
N LEU A 123 1.32 18.06 26.68
CA LEU A 123 2.39 17.50 27.49
C LEU A 123 3.64 18.39 27.52
N GLU A 124 3.95 19.07 26.41
CA GLU A 124 5.06 20.04 26.36
C GLU A 124 4.78 21.33 27.11
N ALA A 125 3.50 21.70 27.28
CA ALA A 125 3.08 22.87 28.05
C ALA A 125 3.17 22.69 29.57
N LEU A 126 3.43 21.46 30.05
CA LEU A 126 3.66 21.19 31.47
C LEU A 126 4.92 21.89 31.98
N SER A 127 4.92 22.32 33.24
CA SER A 127 6.08 22.96 33.87
C SER A 127 7.32 22.05 33.89
N THR A 128 7.10 20.73 33.97
CA THR A 128 8.12 19.69 33.82
C THR A 128 7.69 18.72 32.72
N PRO A 129 8.09 18.96 31.45
CA PRO A 129 7.71 18.10 30.34
C PRO A 129 8.21 16.66 30.55
N PRO A 130 7.44 15.63 30.15
CA PRO A 130 7.79 14.23 30.40
C PRO A 130 9.00 13.75 29.59
N PHE A 131 9.35 14.46 28.52
CA PHE A 131 10.51 14.15 27.67
C PHE A 131 11.81 14.79 28.18
N SER A 132 11.74 15.61 29.23
CA SER A 132 12.90 16.21 29.89
C SER A 132 13.39 15.27 30.99
N ALA A 133 14.69 15.28 31.29
CA ALA A 133 15.30 14.39 32.29
C ALA A 133 14.80 14.73 33.72
N GLY A 134 13.65 14.16 34.11
CA GLY A 134 13.02 14.33 35.41
C GLY A 134 11.68 13.58 35.51
N THR A 135 11.21 13.33 36.73
CA THR A 135 9.83 12.88 36.95
C THR A 135 8.87 14.00 36.57
N SER A 136 7.94 13.73 35.65
CA SER A 136 6.94 14.71 35.24
C SER A 136 5.77 14.70 36.21
N ASP A 137 5.53 15.85 36.84
CA ASP A 137 4.32 16.05 37.63
C ASP A 137 3.15 16.35 36.68
N GLY A 138 2.09 15.53 36.74
CA GLY A 138 0.83 15.75 36.00
C GLY A 138 0.71 15.14 34.60
N ALA A 139 1.80 14.67 33.99
CA ALA A 139 1.72 13.99 32.68
C ALA A 139 0.92 12.69 32.75
N ALA A 140 1.13 11.90 33.81
CA ALA A 140 0.38 10.67 34.05
C ALA A 140 -1.13 10.95 34.23
N ASP A 141 -1.49 12.03 34.94
CA ASP A 141 -2.90 12.38 35.18
C ASP A 141 -3.64 12.77 33.88
N ILE A 142 -2.97 13.52 32.99
CA ILE A 142 -3.51 13.87 31.66
C ILE A 142 -3.72 12.59 30.84
N LEU A 143 -2.72 11.72 30.80
CA LEU A 143 -2.77 10.49 30.00
C LEU A 143 -3.76 9.47 30.57
N ASP A 144 -3.89 9.36 31.89
CA ASP A 144 -4.87 8.46 32.54
C ASP A 144 -6.29 8.97 32.27
N THR A 145 -6.54 10.29 32.33
CA THR A 145 -7.84 10.90 31.98
C THR A 145 -8.21 10.64 30.51
N LEU A 146 -7.25 10.81 29.59
CA LEU A 146 -7.44 10.53 28.17
C LEU A 146 -7.71 9.03 27.94
N TRP A 147 -6.95 8.16 28.58
CA TRP A 147 -7.14 6.72 28.50
C TRP A 147 -8.52 6.30 28.98
N ASP A 148 -8.99 6.82 30.12
CA ASP A 148 -10.31 6.51 30.65
C ASP A 148 -11.43 6.97 29.71
N THR A 149 -11.26 8.10 29.05
CA THR A 149 -12.24 8.64 28.08
C THR A 149 -12.26 7.87 26.76
N CYS A 150 -11.10 7.39 26.32
CA CYS A 150 -10.91 6.87 24.95
C CYS A 150 -10.76 5.36 24.87
N ARG A 151 -10.67 4.60 25.97
CA ARG A 151 -10.49 3.14 25.89
C ARG A 151 -11.65 2.48 25.15
N ALA A 152 -11.33 1.43 24.40
CA ALA A 152 -12.29 0.70 23.58
C ALA A 152 -13.31 -0.12 24.38
N ASP A 153 -13.01 -0.48 25.62
CA ASP A 153 -13.90 -1.18 26.57
C ASP A 153 -14.81 -0.23 27.38
N HIS A 154 -14.85 1.06 27.03
CA HIS A 154 -15.72 2.03 27.73
C HIS A 154 -17.21 1.73 27.44
N PRO A 155 -18.09 1.70 28.47
CA PRO A 155 -19.49 1.25 28.35
C PRO A 155 -20.34 2.08 27.37
N ASP A 156 -19.97 3.35 27.15
CA ASP A 156 -20.70 4.28 26.27
C ASP A 156 -20.26 4.20 24.79
N ARG A 157 -19.26 3.39 24.44
CA ARG A 157 -18.76 3.28 23.05
C ARG A 157 -19.15 1.95 22.42
N SER A 158 -19.37 1.99 21.09
CA SER A 158 -19.83 0.88 20.25
C SER A 158 -19.11 -0.44 20.52
N ALA A 159 -19.83 -1.54 20.36
CA ALA A 159 -19.31 -2.88 20.60
C ALA A 159 -17.97 -3.12 19.87
N VAL A 160 -16.94 -3.47 20.63
CA VAL A 160 -15.64 -3.89 20.09
C VAL A 160 -15.86 -5.06 19.13
N VAL A 161 -15.40 -4.92 17.89
CA VAL A 161 -15.48 -5.97 16.88
C VAL A 161 -14.09 -6.60 16.74
N HIS A 162 -14.01 -7.90 16.45
CA HIS A 162 -12.75 -8.48 16.00
C HIS A 162 -12.39 -7.87 14.65
N ALA A 163 -11.22 -7.22 14.53
CA ALA A 163 -10.75 -6.76 13.22
C ALA A 163 -10.66 -7.97 12.30
N SER A 164 -11.49 -7.96 11.27
CA SER A 164 -11.42 -8.93 10.19
C SER A 164 -10.78 -8.23 9.01
N ILE A 165 -9.75 -8.86 8.45
CA ILE A 165 -9.13 -8.38 7.20
C ILE A 165 -10.14 -8.28 6.04
N GLN A 166 -11.27 -8.98 6.13
CA GLN A 166 -12.40 -8.86 5.20
C GLN A 166 -13.12 -7.51 5.34
N HIS A 167 -13.22 -6.96 6.56
CA HIS A 167 -13.82 -5.64 6.79
C HIS A 167 -12.99 -4.54 6.13
N GLU A 168 -11.68 -4.60 6.29
CA GLU A 168 -10.76 -3.71 5.60
C GLU A 168 -10.88 -3.82 4.07
N ALA A 169 -10.97 -5.04 3.53
CA ALA A 169 -11.22 -5.25 2.11
C ALA A 169 -12.54 -4.60 1.65
N ASP A 170 -13.62 -4.75 2.42
CA ASP A 170 -14.90 -4.10 2.13
C ASP A 170 -14.80 -2.57 2.13
N ARG A 171 -14.02 -1.98 3.05
CA ARG A 171 -13.75 -0.54 3.06
C ARG A 171 -12.94 -0.07 1.84
N ILE A 172 -11.96 -0.85 1.38
CA ILE A 172 -11.26 -0.56 0.11
C ILE A 172 -12.23 -0.53 -1.06
N TYR A 173 -13.18 -1.48 -1.11
CA TYR A 173 -14.21 -1.45 -2.14
C TYR A 173 -15.13 -0.25 -2.01
N GLN A 174 -15.53 0.13 -0.80
CA GLN A 174 -16.32 1.36 -0.59
C GLN A 174 -15.55 2.58 -1.06
N LEU A 175 -14.25 2.68 -0.76
CA LEU A 175 -13.38 3.77 -1.20
C LEU A 175 -13.38 3.97 -2.72
N VAL A 176 -13.33 2.89 -3.50
CA VAL A 176 -13.28 2.95 -4.97
C VAL A 176 -14.65 2.95 -5.67
N THR A 177 -15.74 2.60 -4.96
CA THR A 177 -17.10 2.52 -5.55
C THR A 177 -18.06 3.60 -5.05
N GLU A 178 -17.94 4.06 -3.81
CA GLU A 178 -18.80 5.08 -3.24
C GLU A 178 -18.35 6.48 -3.65
N ARG A 179 -19.31 7.40 -3.75
CA ARG A 179 -19.08 8.80 -4.19
C ARG A 179 -18.83 9.75 -3.02
N LYS A 180 -18.46 9.25 -1.84
CA LYS A 180 -18.21 10.09 -0.66
C LYS A 180 -16.85 10.78 -0.78
N THR A 181 -16.77 12.01 -0.29
CA THR A 181 -15.50 12.73 -0.14
C THR A 181 -14.63 12.03 0.90
N VAL A 182 -13.33 11.94 0.62
CA VAL A 182 -12.34 11.29 1.47
C VAL A 182 -11.40 12.34 2.05
N SER A 183 -10.96 12.16 3.31
CA SER A 183 -10.01 13.07 3.94
C SER A 183 -8.74 13.22 3.10
N PRO A 184 -8.14 14.43 2.99
CA PRO A 184 -6.85 14.61 2.33
C PRO A 184 -5.71 13.84 3.00
N GLU A 185 -5.86 13.46 4.27
CA GLU A 185 -4.86 12.68 5.02
C GLU A 185 -4.91 11.19 4.68
N HIS A 186 -5.94 10.75 3.96
CA HIS A 186 -6.11 9.34 3.61
C HIS A 186 -4.93 8.85 2.75
N PRO A 187 -4.39 7.65 3.02
CA PRO A 187 -3.18 7.16 2.35
C PRO A 187 -3.30 7.06 0.83
N VAL A 188 -4.52 6.93 0.29
CA VAL A 188 -4.78 6.93 -1.17
C VAL A 188 -4.25 8.17 -1.88
N ALA A 189 -4.10 9.31 -1.19
CA ALA A 189 -3.50 10.52 -1.74
C ALA A 189 -2.04 10.32 -2.20
N TYR A 190 -1.35 9.28 -1.71
CA TYR A 190 0.01 8.92 -2.11
C TYR A 190 0.07 7.98 -3.32
N MET A 191 -1.06 7.50 -3.84
CA MET A 191 -1.09 6.61 -5.01
C MET A 191 -0.52 7.25 -6.28
N PRO A 192 -0.79 8.54 -6.62
CA PRO A 192 -0.13 9.18 -7.76
C PRO A 192 1.39 9.21 -7.60
N ARG A 193 1.88 9.52 -6.40
CA ARG A 193 3.31 9.50 -6.07
C ARG A 193 3.90 8.09 -6.21
N LEU A 194 3.16 7.04 -5.82
CA LEU A 194 3.58 5.66 -6.02
C LEU A 194 3.76 5.34 -7.51
N LEU A 195 2.79 5.75 -8.34
CA LEU A 195 2.84 5.58 -9.79
C LEU A 195 4.02 6.33 -10.41
N GLU A 196 4.27 7.58 -10.00
CA GLU A 196 5.42 8.36 -10.45
C GLU A 196 6.75 7.73 -10.04
N THR A 197 6.83 7.22 -8.80
CA THR A 197 8.07 6.68 -8.22
C THR A 197 8.44 5.34 -8.85
N LEU A 198 7.48 4.42 -9.00
CA LEU A 198 7.74 3.09 -9.56
C LEU A 198 7.72 3.11 -11.10
N GLY A 199 7.02 4.07 -11.71
CA GLY A 199 6.76 4.09 -13.15
C GLY A 199 6.17 2.75 -13.61
N PRO A 200 6.63 2.16 -14.72
CA PRO A 200 6.10 0.89 -15.22
C PRO A 200 6.34 -0.29 -14.26
N ASN A 201 7.30 -0.18 -13.32
CA ASN A 201 7.50 -1.22 -12.30
C ASN A 201 6.36 -1.31 -11.28
N ILE A 202 5.38 -0.40 -11.29
CA ILE A 202 4.17 -0.55 -10.48
C ILE A 202 3.42 -1.85 -10.80
N VAL A 203 3.43 -2.29 -12.06
CA VAL A 203 2.69 -3.47 -12.50
C VAL A 203 3.28 -4.78 -11.96
N PRO A 204 4.59 -5.07 -12.08
CA PRO A 204 5.17 -6.25 -11.44
C PRO A 204 5.06 -6.21 -9.90
N VAL A 205 5.12 -5.03 -9.27
CA VAL A 205 4.87 -4.88 -7.81
C VAL A 205 3.41 -5.23 -7.47
N TYR A 206 2.44 -4.73 -8.24
CA TYR A 206 1.02 -5.06 -8.11
C TYR A 206 0.77 -6.57 -8.30
N LYS A 207 1.38 -7.20 -9.32
CA LYS A 207 1.30 -8.65 -9.54
C LYS A 207 1.89 -9.45 -8.38
N ALA A 208 3.03 -9.02 -7.84
CA ALA A 208 3.65 -9.63 -6.66
C ALA A 208 2.73 -9.53 -5.43
N ALA A 209 2.12 -8.36 -5.23
CA ALA A 209 1.18 -8.11 -4.13
C ALA A 209 -0.07 -8.98 -4.25
N LEU A 210 -0.69 -9.07 -5.43
CA LEU A 210 -1.84 -9.97 -5.70
C LEU A 210 -1.52 -11.45 -5.49
N SER A 211 -0.29 -11.87 -5.78
CA SER A 211 0.17 -13.24 -5.53
C SER A 211 0.47 -13.50 -4.05
N GLY A 212 0.25 -12.50 -3.18
CA GLY A 212 0.50 -12.56 -1.75
C GLY A 212 1.97 -12.78 -1.40
N GLN A 213 2.88 -12.16 -2.15
CA GLN A 213 4.30 -12.11 -1.82
C GLN A 213 4.55 -11.25 -0.58
N ARG A 214 5.65 -11.51 0.12
CA ARG A 214 6.15 -10.70 1.24
C ARG A 214 6.96 -9.54 0.70
N ILE A 215 6.43 -8.32 0.81
CA ILE A 215 7.02 -7.11 0.23
C ILE A 215 7.52 -6.18 1.33
N LEU A 216 8.79 -5.80 1.26
CA LEU A 216 9.42 -4.88 2.20
C LEU A 216 9.92 -3.64 1.47
N LEU A 217 9.44 -2.46 1.87
CA LEU A 217 9.91 -1.17 1.38
C LEU A 217 10.95 -0.61 2.35
N TYR A 218 12.08 -0.15 1.84
CA TYR A 218 13.15 0.44 2.63
C TYR A 218 13.41 1.88 2.22
N SER A 219 13.42 2.79 3.20
CA SER A 219 13.97 4.13 3.04
C SER A 219 14.38 4.69 4.40
N PRO A 220 15.44 5.51 4.50
CA PRO A 220 15.63 6.37 5.66
C PRO A 220 14.39 7.24 5.91
N PRO A 221 14.13 7.68 7.15
CA PRO A 221 12.99 8.57 7.44
C PRO A 221 12.96 9.81 6.53
N PRO A 222 11.75 10.30 6.13
CA PRO A 222 10.47 10.14 6.82
C PRO A 222 9.70 8.83 6.50
N LEU A 223 9.01 8.31 7.51
CA LEU A 223 8.30 7.03 7.49
C LEU A 223 6.82 7.14 7.14
N LEU A 224 6.14 8.26 7.45
CA LEU A 224 4.74 8.46 7.04
C LEU A 224 4.53 8.29 5.51
N PRO A 225 5.27 8.98 4.63
CA PRO A 225 5.11 8.78 3.19
C PRO A 225 5.46 7.35 2.76
N LEU A 226 6.48 6.75 3.36
CA LEU A 226 6.88 5.36 3.07
C LEU A 226 5.76 4.36 3.40
N THR A 227 5.13 4.52 4.57
CA THR A 227 4.02 3.68 5.04
C THR A 227 2.76 3.90 4.21
N ALA A 228 2.50 5.12 3.73
CA ALA A 228 1.43 5.39 2.78
C ALA A 228 1.64 4.68 1.44
N LEU A 229 2.86 4.69 0.89
CA LEU A 229 3.19 3.94 -0.34
C LEU A 229 2.96 2.43 -0.16
N ALA A 230 3.41 1.85 0.97
CA ALA A 230 3.16 0.45 1.30
C ALA A 230 1.67 0.13 1.45
N TRP A 231 0.90 1.03 2.05
CA TRP A 231 -0.55 0.88 2.18
C TRP A 231 -1.22 0.83 0.80
N ASN A 232 -0.81 1.69 -0.14
CA ASN A 232 -1.33 1.69 -1.50
C ASN A 232 -1.03 0.38 -2.26
N ILE A 233 0.19 -0.17 -2.12
CA ILE A 233 0.54 -1.49 -2.69
C ILE A 233 -0.37 -2.58 -2.11
N TRP A 234 -0.63 -2.53 -0.80
CA TRP A 234 -1.52 -3.47 -0.13
C TRP A 234 -2.98 -3.34 -0.57
N ALA A 235 -3.51 -2.11 -0.66
CA ALA A 235 -4.88 -1.86 -1.08
C ALA A 235 -5.15 -2.37 -2.51
N CYS A 236 -4.14 -2.36 -3.39
CA CYS A 236 -4.27 -2.92 -4.75
C CYS A 236 -4.30 -4.45 -4.77
N SER A 237 -3.89 -5.12 -3.69
CA SER A 237 -3.78 -6.58 -3.63
C SER A 237 -5.08 -7.29 -3.18
N ILE A 238 -6.14 -6.53 -2.90
CA ILE A 238 -7.40 -7.07 -2.38
C ILE A 238 -8.06 -7.97 -3.46
N PRO A 239 -8.32 -9.26 -3.15
CA PRO A 239 -8.98 -10.18 -4.08
C PRO A 239 -10.37 -9.71 -4.48
N PRO A 240 -10.86 -9.99 -5.71
CA PRO A 240 -12.20 -9.61 -6.15
C PRO A 240 -13.31 -10.04 -5.18
N ARG A 241 -14.33 -9.19 -4.97
CA ARG A 241 -15.46 -9.45 -4.03
C ARG A 241 -16.09 -10.84 -4.15
N LYS A 242 -16.17 -11.38 -5.38
CA LYS A 242 -16.70 -12.74 -5.62
C LYS A 242 -15.86 -13.81 -4.92
N VAL A 243 -14.54 -13.67 -4.93
CA VAL A 243 -13.58 -14.58 -4.28
C VAL A 243 -13.63 -14.43 -2.76
N LEU A 244 -13.76 -13.21 -2.24
CA LEU A 244 -13.87 -12.99 -0.80
C LEU A 244 -15.11 -13.67 -0.21
N LYS A 245 -16.23 -13.67 -0.95
CA LYS A 245 -17.49 -14.32 -0.53
C LYS A 245 -17.41 -15.84 -0.47
N THR A 246 -16.51 -16.48 -1.22
CA THR A 246 -16.33 -17.94 -1.15
C THR A 246 -15.48 -18.36 0.05
N GLY A 247 -14.77 -17.42 0.69
CA GLY A 247 -13.97 -17.67 1.89
C GLY A 247 -12.65 -18.41 1.66
N GLY A 248 -12.32 -18.77 0.41
CA GLY A 248 -11.06 -19.43 0.06
C GLY A 248 -9.90 -18.49 -0.24
N ALA A 249 -10.16 -17.17 -0.31
CA ALA A 249 -9.12 -16.19 -0.59
C ALA A 249 -8.28 -15.86 0.65
N GLU A 250 -6.97 -15.89 0.48
CA GLU A 250 -6.02 -15.40 1.46
C GLU A 250 -5.66 -13.93 1.15
N ILE A 251 -5.79 -13.06 2.16
CA ILE A 251 -5.49 -11.62 2.02
C ILE A 251 -4.14 -11.33 2.70
N ALA A 252 -3.26 -10.60 2.01
CA ALA A 252 -1.99 -10.16 2.58
C ALA A 252 -2.23 -9.14 3.72
N GLN A 253 -1.37 -9.14 4.73
CA GLN A 253 -1.46 -8.19 5.85
C GLN A 253 -0.60 -6.94 5.61
N TRP A 254 -1.11 -5.76 5.92
CA TRP A 254 -0.30 -4.55 6.04
C TRP A 254 0.27 -4.45 7.46
N LEU A 255 1.58 -4.23 7.60
CA LEU A 255 2.25 -4.24 8.92
C LEU A 255 2.70 -2.85 9.40
N GLY A 256 2.76 -1.86 8.51
CA GLY A 256 3.40 -0.59 8.77
C GLY A 256 4.92 -0.73 8.93
N ASN A 257 5.51 0.07 9.81
CA ASN A 257 6.94 0.06 10.09
C ASN A 257 7.35 -1.15 10.94
N VAL A 258 8.37 -1.87 10.47
CA VAL A 258 9.01 -2.99 11.16
C VAL A 258 10.49 -2.70 11.37
N GLY A 259 11.01 -3.10 12.53
CA GLY A 259 12.39 -2.88 12.92
C GLY A 259 13.18 -4.18 13.09
N LEU A 260 14.45 -4.05 13.48
CA LEU A 260 15.32 -5.19 13.79
C LEU A 260 14.72 -6.18 14.80
N MET A 261 13.95 -5.69 15.77
CA MET A 261 13.35 -6.54 16.82
C MET A 261 12.22 -7.44 16.28
N ASP A 262 11.70 -7.14 15.09
CA ASP A 262 10.63 -7.91 14.43
C ASP A 262 11.19 -9.01 13.50
N LEU A 263 12.51 -9.17 13.40
CA LEU A 263 13.13 -10.06 12.43
C LEU A 263 12.68 -11.52 12.57
N THR A 264 12.64 -12.02 13.81
CA THR A 264 12.21 -13.39 14.10
C THR A 264 10.72 -13.58 13.81
N SER A 265 9.88 -12.62 14.23
CA SER A 265 8.44 -12.72 14.00
C SER A 265 8.13 -12.65 12.49
N LEU A 266 8.81 -11.79 11.72
CA LEU A 266 8.67 -11.73 10.27
C LEU A 266 9.09 -13.02 9.55
N GLN A 267 10.11 -13.71 10.06
CA GLN A 267 10.56 -14.98 9.50
C GLN A 267 9.58 -16.13 9.77
N GLU A 268 8.93 -16.13 10.93
CA GLU A 268 7.96 -17.17 11.34
C GLU A 268 6.57 -16.97 10.71
N ARG A 269 6.28 -15.75 10.23
CA ARG A 269 4.97 -15.40 9.67
C ARG A 269 4.71 -16.15 8.36
N THR A 270 3.59 -16.85 8.35
CA THR A 270 2.99 -17.43 7.15
C THR A 270 2.13 -16.41 6.43
N GLY A 271 1.90 -16.63 5.13
CA GLY A 271 1.08 -15.73 4.34
C GLY A 271 1.83 -14.50 3.81
N GLY A 272 1.10 -13.69 3.05
CA GLY A 272 1.63 -12.50 2.39
C GLY A 272 1.57 -11.32 3.34
N TRP A 273 2.54 -10.42 3.24
CA TRP A 273 2.52 -9.19 4.01
C TRP A 273 3.27 -8.08 3.30
N ILE A 274 2.91 -6.84 3.63
CA ILE A 274 3.53 -5.64 3.09
C ILE A 274 3.93 -4.75 4.27
N ALA A 275 5.20 -4.40 4.34
CA ALA A 275 5.79 -3.66 5.46
C ALA A 275 6.80 -2.61 4.98
N THR A 276 7.17 -1.70 5.86
CA THR A 276 8.21 -0.69 5.64
C THR A 276 9.29 -0.79 6.69
N THR A 277 10.50 -0.34 6.38
CA THR A 277 11.57 -0.27 7.38
C THR A 277 12.55 0.87 7.09
N SER A 278 13.10 1.47 8.15
CA SER A 278 14.27 2.33 8.09
C SER A 278 15.59 1.57 8.23
N ASP A 279 15.55 0.28 8.57
CA ASP A 279 16.73 -0.47 8.96
C ASP A 279 17.35 -1.16 7.74
N VAL A 280 18.48 -0.63 7.28
CA VAL A 280 19.21 -1.15 6.11
C VAL A 280 19.63 -2.62 6.25
N ILE A 281 19.66 -3.14 7.49
CA ILE A 281 20.04 -4.52 7.80
C ILE A 281 19.14 -5.55 7.09
N PHE A 282 17.89 -5.21 6.75
CA PHE A 282 17.04 -6.12 6.01
C PHE A 282 17.61 -6.47 4.63
N LYS A 283 18.39 -5.58 4.01
CA LYS A 283 19.04 -5.82 2.71
C LYS A 283 19.97 -7.05 2.72
N SER A 284 20.53 -7.41 3.89
CA SER A 284 21.37 -8.60 4.04
C SER A 284 20.59 -9.85 4.48
N HIS A 285 19.26 -9.76 4.62
CA HIS A 285 18.39 -10.85 5.07
C HIS A 285 17.29 -11.20 4.03
N PRO A 286 17.66 -11.58 2.79
CA PRO A 286 16.71 -11.82 1.70
C PRO A 286 15.79 -13.05 1.88
N LYS A 287 15.93 -13.80 2.98
CA LYS A 287 15.05 -14.95 3.28
C LYS A 287 13.71 -14.52 3.87
N ILE A 288 13.63 -13.30 4.41
CA ILE A 288 12.47 -12.79 5.16
C ILE A 288 11.40 -12.27 4.21
N TYR A 289 11.78 -11.72 3.06
CA TYR A 289 10.87 -11.15 2.07
C TYR A 289 11.07 -11.82 0.70
N ASP A 290 10.07 -11.69 -0.16
CA ASP A 290 10.13 -12.11 -1.56
C ASP A 290 10.44 -10.92 -2.48
N LEU A 291 10.08 -9.70 -2.07
CA LEU A 291 10.34 -8.47 -2.81
C LEU A 291 10.87 -7.37 -1.87
N PHE A 292 11.98 -6.74 -2.26
CA PHE A 292 12.57 -5.60 -1.56
C PHE A 292 12.62 -4.39 -2.47
N ILE A 293 12.01 -3.28 -2.03
CA ILE A 293 11.94 -2.02 -2.78
C ILE A 293 12.83 -1.01 -2.06
N ASP A 294 13.98 -0.70 -2.63
CA ASP A 294 14.94 0.27 -2.10
C ASP A 294 14.58 1.68 -2.61
N LEU A 295 13.99 2.48 -1.72
CA LEU A 295 13.56 3.86 -1.93
C LEU A 295 14.55 4.87 -1.31
N SER A 296 15.73 4.43 -0.88
CA SER A 296 16.69 5.30 -0.17
C SER A 296 17.20 6.51 -0.96
N LEU A 297 17.09 6.46 -2.29
CA LEU A 297 17.46 7.55 -3.20
C LEU A 297 16.25 8.37 -3.69
N VAL A 298 15.03 7.99 -3.27
CA VAL A 298 13.80 8.68 -3.62
C VAL A 298 13.50 9.72 -2.54
N PRO A 299 13.39 11.01 -2.88
CA PRO A 299 13.01 12.03 -1.91
C PRO A 299 11.55 11.81 -1.49
N LEU A 300 11.32 11.40 -0.25
CA LEU A 300 9.99 11.11 0.31
C LEU A 300 9.33 12.30 1.01
N GLN A 301 10.01 13.45 1.14
CA GLN A 301 9.43 14.68 1.70
C GLN A 301 8.56 15.43 0.67
N ASP A 302 7.63 16.26 1.15
CA ASP A 302 6.61 16.99 0.36
C ASP A 302 7.15 18.21 -0.42
N ALA A 303 8.44 18.23 -0.77
CA ALA A 303 8.97 19.30 -1.61
C ALA A 303 8.47 19.13 -3.07
N MET A 304 7.27 19.66 -3.35
CA MET A 304 6.68 19.81 -4.69
C MET A 304 7.57 20.60 -5.68
N ASP A 305 8.67 21.21 -5.21
CA ASP A 305 9.54 22.09 -5.99
C ASP A 305 10.85 21.44 -6.48
N SER A 306 10.99 20.10 -6.43
CA SER A 306 12.17 19.45 -7.02
C SER A 306 11.82 18.30 -7.98
N ALA A 307 12.04 18.53 -9.28
CA ALA A 307 12.13 17.48 -10.29
C ALA A 307 13.31 17.80 -11.24
N PRO A 308 13.93 16.80 -11.92
CA PRO A 308 14.08 15.39 -11.57
C PRO A 308 15.54 14.92 -11.79
N THR A 309 16.16 14.29 -10.80
CA THR A 309 17.32 13.40 -11.05
C THR A 309 17.43 12.31 -9.99
N ALA A 310 16.35 12.02 -9.25
CA ALA A 310 16.33 10.84 -8.41
C ALA A 310 16.40 9.61 -9.33
N PRO A 311 17.36 8.71 -9.15
CA PRO A 311 17.41 7.48 -9.92
C PRO A 311 16.13 6.67 -9.63
N PRO A 312 15.67 5.85 -10.60
CA PRO A 312 14.55 4.96 -10.35
C PRO A 312 14.85 4.05 -9.16
N PRO A 313 13.84 3.72 -8.35
CA PRO A 313 14.03 2.86 -7.19
C PRO A 313 14.53 1.49 -7.63
N SER A 314 15.39 0.91 -6.80
CA SER A 314 15.94 -0.42 -7.07
C SER A 314 15.02 -1.47 -6.46
N ILE A 315 14.48 -2.36 -7.28
CA ILE A 315 13.56 -3.41 -6.86
C ILE A 315 14.27 -4.75 -7.00
N PHE A 316 14.29 -5.54 -5.92
CA PHE A 316 14.97 -6.83 -5.87
C PHE A 316 13.98 -7.94 -5.50
N ALA A 317 13.80 -8.89 -6.41
CA ALA A 317 13.12 -10.14 -6.12
C ALA A 317 14.09 -11.11 -5.44
N SER A 318 13.68 -11.66 -4.30
CA SER A 318 14.45 -12.64 -3.53
C SER A 318 13.76 -14.00 -3.59
N ALA A 319 14.56 -15.06 -3.61
CA ALA A 319 14.04 -16.41 -3.44
C ALA A 319 14.96 -17.20 -2.50
N PRO A 320 14.45 -18.25 -1.81
CA PRO A 320 15.21 -18.96 -0.78
C PRO A 320 16.54 -19.54 -1.25
N THR A 321 16.63 -19.87 -2.54
CA THR A 321 17.75 -20.61 -3.14
C THR A 321 18.55 -19.78 -4.15
N THR A 322 18.13 -18.56 -4.48
CA THR A 322 18.79 -17.72 -5.49
C THR A 322 19.20 -16.38 -4.91
N PRO A 323 20.33 -15.80 -5.35
CA PRO A 323 20.68 -14.43 -4.97
C PRO A 323 19.57 -13.46 -5.40
N PRO A 324 19.37 -12.35 -4.66
CA PRO A 324 18.41 -11.31 -5.05
C PRO A 324 18.69 -10.83 -6.48
N ALA A 325 17.65 -10.83 -7.31
CA ALA A 325 17.72 -10.42 -8.71
C ALA A 325 16.95 -9.11 -8.90
N PRO A 326 17.45 -8.17 -9.73
CA PRO A 326 16.68 -6.97 -10.05
C PRO A 326 15.38 -7.35 -10.75
N LEU A 327 14.26 -6.79 -10.28
CA LEU A 327 12.95 -6.93 -10.90
C LEU A 327 12.69 -5.72 -11.80
N THR A 328 12.22 -5.98 -13.01
CA THR A 328 11.78 -4.95 -13.96
C THR A 328 10.45 -5.37 -14.59
N TYR A 329 9.69 -4.40 -15.08
CA TYR A 329 8.49 -4.63 -15.86
C TYR A 329 8.76 -5.42 -17.14
N ALA A 330 7.76 -6.19 -17.57
CA ALA A 330 7.72 -6.81 -18.88
C ALA A 330 6.96 -5.93 -19.89
N PHE A 331 7.17 -6.13 -21.19
CA PHE A 331 6.41 -5.39 -22.21
C PHE A 331 4.90 -5.64 -22.13
N SER A 332 4.49 -6.83 -21.70
CA SER A 332 3.08 -7.17 -21.43
C SER A 332 2.43 -6.34 -20.32
N ASP A 333 3.23 -5.65 -19.50
CA ASP A 333 2.75 -4.81 -18.39
C ASP A 333 2.39 -3.39 -18.84
N LEU A 334 2.89 -2.97 -20.00
CA LEU A 334 2.77 -1.58 -20.47
C LEU A 334 1.34 -1.14 -20.81
N PRO A 335 0.43 -1.99 -21.34
CA PRO A 335 -0.96 -1.60 -21.53
C PRO A 335 -1.65 -1.18 -20.22
N LEU A 336 -1.47 -1.97 -19.15
CA LEU A 336 -2.02 -1.61 -17.84
C LEU A 336 -1.39 -0.32 -17.33
N TYR A 337 -0.05 -0.20 -17.36
CA TYR A 337 0.64 1.03 -16.95
C TYR A 337 0.17 2.27 -17.72
N ARG A 338 -0.04 2.16 -19.03
CA ARG A 338 -0.58 3.24 -19.85
C ARG A 338 -1.97 3.68 -19.38
N SER A 339 -2.85 2.73 -19.06
CA SER A 339 -4.18 3.06 -18.51
C SER A 339 -4.08 3.85 -17.20
N LEU A 340 -3.12 3.52 -16.32
CA LEU A 340 -2.90 4.25 -15.08
C LEU A 340 -2.39 5.68 -15.32
N LEU A 341 -1.48 5.87 -16.28
CA LEU A 341 -0.97 7.19 -16.63
C LEU A 341 -2.04 8.11 -17.20
N LEU A 342 -2.96 7.59 -18.02
CA LEU A 342 -4.05 8.39 -18.60
C LEU A 342 -4.97 8.98 -17.52
N LEU A 343 -5.12 8.30 -16.37
CA LEU A 343 -5.90 8.81 -15.24
C LEU A 343 -5.25 10.00 -14.51
N THR A 344 -3.95 10.22 -14.74
CA THR A 344 -3.21 11.35 -14.16
C THR A 344 -3.12 12.57 -15.08
N SER A 345 -3.50 12.43 -16.36
CA SER A 345 -3.51 13.53 -17.31
C SER A 345 -4.87 14.24 -17.33
N SER A 346 -5.00 15.32 -16.57
CA SER A 346 -6.14 16.25 -16.61
C SER A 346 -5.67 17.68 -16.97
N PRO A 347 -6.41 18.47 -17.78
CA PRO A 347 -7.73 18.16 -18.36
C PRO A 347 -7.65 17.16 -19.51
N PRO A 348 -8.76 16.45 -19.84
CA PRO A 348 -8.85 15.50 -20.95
C PRO A 348 -8.84 16.18 -22.33
N THR A 349 -8.16 17.31 -22.46
CA THR A 349 -7.79 17.86 -23.75
C THR A 349 -6.51 17.20 -24.21
N VAL A 350 -6.67 16.32 -25.20
CA VAL A 350 -5.67 15.87 -26.17
C VAL A 350 -4.41 16.76 -26.15
N HIS A 351 -3.30 16.20 -25.64
CA HIS A 351 -1.93 16.73 -25.56
C HIS A 351 -1.36 17.21 -24.20
N ALA A 352 -1.97 16.90 -23.05
CA ALA A 352 -1.34 17.18 -21.76
C ALA A 352 -0.19 16.19 -21.43
N GLY A 353 1.07 16.64 -21.55
CA GLY A 353 2.17 16.10 -20.72
C GLY A 353 3.26 15.23 -21.35
N LEU A 354 3.35 15.09 -22.69
CA LEU A 354 4.46 14.36 -23.35
C LEU A 354 5.88 14.95 -23.15
N TRP A 355 6.00 16.03 -22.39
CA TRP A 355 7.22 16.83 -22.19
C TRP A 355 7.90 16.63 -20.83
N ARG A 356 7.46 15.66 -20.01
CA ARG A 356 8.28 15.12 -18.92
C ARG A 356 8.88 13.78 -19.38
N GLN A 357 10.12 13.53 -19.01
CA GLN A 357 11.07 12.53 -19.58
C GLN A 357 10.56 11.08 -19.77
N GLY A 358 9.33 10.72 -19.37
CA GLY A 358 8.70 9.41 -19.60
C GLY A 358 7.77 9.29 -20.82
N GLY A 359 7.35 10.40 -21.46
CA GLY A 359 6.35 10.38 -22.53
C GLY A 359 6.83 9.84 -23.89
N TRP A 360 8.10 10.04 -24.23
CA TRP A 360 8.68 9.57 -25.50
C TRP A 360 8.71 8.04 -25.61
N TRP A 361 8.87 7.34 -24.49
CA TRP A 361 8.83 5.88 -24.47
C TRP A 361 7.45 5.33 -24.83
N LEU A 362 6.36 6.05 -24.59
CA LEU A 362 5.01 5.59 -24.98
C LEU A 362 4.77 5.70 -26.49
N ILE A 363 5.28 6.74 -27.15
CA ILE A 363 5.25 6.83 -28.62
C ILE A 363 6.15 5.76 -29.23
N ILE A 364 7.38 5.63 -28.73
CA ILE A 364 8.30 4.58 -29.17
C ILE A 364 7.69 3.20 -28.92
N TYR A 365 6.98 3.01 -27.80
CA TYR A 365 6.21 1.81 -27.50
C TYR A 365 5.10 1.58 -28.51
N GLN A 366 4.25 2.55 -28.85
CA GLN A 366 3.22 2.35 -29.88
C GLN A 366 3.83 1.92 -31.22
N VAL A 367 4.97 2.50 -31.59
CA VAL A 367 5.70 2.11 -32.80
C VAL A 367 6.28 0.70 -32.67
N LEU A 368 6.89 0.38 -31.53
CA LEU A 368 7.49 -0.93 -31.26
C LEU A 368 6.44 -2.04 -31.07
N GLU A 369 5.29 -1.75 -30.47
CA GLU A 369 4.15 -2.65 -30.28
C GLU A 369 3.52 -2.95 -31.64
N ARG A 370 3.29 -1.92 -32.47
CA ARG A 370 2.85 -2.13 -33.86
C ARG A 370 3.88 -2.90 -34.67
N ALA A 371 5.17 -2.60 -34.51
CA ALA A 371 6.25 -3.33 -35.15
C ALA A 371 6.37 -4.78 -34.64
N TRP A 372 6.18 -5.00 -33.34
CA TRP A 372 6.21 -6.32 -32.69
C TRP A 372 5.03 -7.17 -33.13
N ASN A 373 3.82 -6.60 -33.15
CA ASN A 373 2.61 -7.26 -33.66
C ASN A 373 2.74 -7.57 -35.16
N LEU A 374 3.34 -6.67 -35.93
CA LEU A 374 3.71 -6.93 -37.33
C LEU A 374 4.72 -8.06 -37.44
N CYS A 375 5.79 -8.06 -36.64
CA CYS A 375 6.80 -9.12 -36.62
C CYS A 375 6.19 -10.46 -36.20
N LYS A 376 5.28 -10.48 -35.21
CA LYS A 376 4.53 -11.67 -34.80
C LYS A 376 3.68 -12.20 -35.96
N GLY A 377 2.94 -11.34 -36.66
CA GLY A 377 2.17 -11.72 -37.83
C GLY A 377 3.03 -12.25 -38.99
N VAL A 378 4.21 -11.65 -39.21
CA VAL A 378 5.18 -12.12 -40.22
C VAL A 378 5.81 -13.46 -39.82
N CYS A 379 6.11 -13.68 -38.54
CA CYS A 379 6.62 -14.96 -38.04
C CYS A 379 5.55 -16.06 -38.10
N GLU A 380 4.29 -15.75 -37.79
CA GLU A 380 3.16 -16.69 -37.91
C GLU A 380 2.88 -17.05 -39.38
N PHE A 381 3.06 -16.10 -40.30
CA PHE A 381 3.05 -16.33 -41.75
C PHE A 381 4.22 -17.23 -42.21
N ALA A 382 5.45 -16.95 -41.75
CA ALA A 382 6.66 -17.68 -42.18
C ALA A 382 6.72 -19.12 -41.66
N VAL A 383 6.07 -19.43 -40.53
CA VAL A 383 5.97 -20.79 -39.95
C VAL A 383 4.84 -21.61 -40.61
N GLY A 384 4.18 -21.06 -41.64
CA GLY A 384 3.23 -21.80 -42.48
C GLY A 384 1.85 -22.02 -41.85
N GLN A 385 1.49 -21.23 -40.83
CA GLN A 385 0.12 -21.21 -40.30
C GLN A 385 -0.80 -20.20 -41.01
N GLY A 386 -0.27 -19.35 -41.89
CA GLY A 386 -1.06 -18.44 -42.72
C GLY A 386 -1.65 -19.14 -43.95
N ALA A 387 -2.88 -19.63 -43.86
CA ALA A 387 -3.60 -20.19 -45.01
C ALA A 387 -4.09 -19.06 -45.95
N LEU A 388 -3.43 -18.90 -47.11
CA LEU A 388 -3.92 -18.06 -48.21
C LEU A 388 -4.62 -18.95 -49.24
N GLY A 389 -5.95 -19.02 -49.15
CA GLY A 389 -6.77 -19.79 -50.08
C GLY A 389 -8.27 -19.52 -49.97
N GLY A 390 -8.66 -18.25 -49.83
CA GLY A 390 -10.07 -17.82 -49.79
C GLY A 390 -10.19 -16.33 -49.46
N PRO A 391 -11.33 -15.67 -49.75
CA PRO A 391 -11.57 -14.32 -49.25
C PRO A 391 -11.35 -14.35 -47.73
N ILE A 392 -10.61 -13.37 -47.22
CA ILE A 392 -10.18 -13.28 -45.81
C ILE A 392 -11.40 -13.44 -44.91
N GLN A 393 -11.63 -14.66 -44.44
CA GLN A 393 -12.55 -14.97 -43.36
C GLN A 393 -11.67 -15.16 -42.14
N LEU A 394 -11.90 -14.29 -41.15
CA LEU A 394 -11.33 -14.39 -39.82
C LEU A 394 -11.66 -15.78 -39.26
N ALA A 395 -10.71 -16.41 -38.56
CA ALA A 395 -11.02 -17.65 -37.84
C ALA A 395 -12.11 -17.35 -36.79
N GLU A 396 -13.15 -18.18 -36.72
CA GLU A 396 -14.18 -18.10 -35.67
C GLU A 396 -13.48 -18.11 -34.30
N GLY A 397 -13.51 -16.94 -33.63
CA GLY A 397 -12.81 -16.67 -32.37
C GLY A 397 -11.90 -15.42 -32.40
N GLU A 398 -11.47 -14.93 -33.57
CA GLU A 398 -10.73 -13.66 -33.67
C GLU A 398 -11.65 -12.43 -33.79
N GLU A 399 -12.93 -12.62 -34.09
CA GLU A 399 -13.95 -11.55 -34.00
C GLU A 399 -14.25 -11.16 -32.54
N GLU A 400 -14.00 -12.04 -31.56
CA GLU A 400 -14.10 -11.70 -30.13
C GLU A 400 -12.86 -10.95 -29.60
N ALA A 401 -11.70 -11.08 -30.26
CA ALA A 401 -10.50 -10.31 -29.88
C ALA A 401 -10.57 -8.84 -30.36
N ARG A 402 -11.40 -8.55 -31.38
CA ARG A 402 -11.73 -7.17 -31.78
C ARG A 402 -12.86 -6.55 -30.98
N LEU A 403 -13.68 -7.35 -30.30
CA LEU A 403 -14.62 -6.84 -29.30
C LEU A 403 -13.92 -6.33 -28.02
N LEU A 404 -12.62 -6.59 -27.86
CA LEU A 404 -11.80 -6.14 -26.72
C LEU A 404 -10.91 -4.92 -27.03
N GLU A 405 -10.96 -4.37 -28.26
CA GLU A 405 -10.38 -3.04 -28.54
C GLU A 405 -11.39 -1.90 -28.27
N ASP A 406 -12.70 -2.15 -28.40
CA ASP A 406 -13.74 -1.14 -28.10
C ASP A 406 -14.09 -1.08 -26.60
N ASP A 407 -14.14 -2.21 -25.89
CA ASP A 407 -14.53 -2.23 -24.46
C ASP A 407 -13.53 -1.56 -23.51
N THR A 408 -12.28 -1.29 -23.91
CA THR A 408 -11.29 -0.65 -23.02
C THR A 408 -11.15 0.84 -23.23
N GLU A 409 -11.33 1.36 -24.46
CA GLU A 409 -11.40 2.79 -24.70
C GLU A 409 -12.77 3.34 -24.33
N ASP A 410 -13.87 2.64 -24.63
CA ASP A 410 -15.22 3.10 -24.26
C ASP A 410 -15.46 3.03 -22.74
N ASP A 411 -14.98 2.00 -22.01
CA ASP A 411 -15.05 1.99 -20.53
C ASP A 411 -14.17 3.10 -19.90
N LEU A 412 -13.02 3.42 -20.51
CA LEU A 412 -12.16 4.53 -20.07
C LEU A 412 -12.78 5.89 -20.41
N LEU A 413 -13.44 6.02 -21.57
CA LEU A 413 -14.19 7.20 -21.97
C LEU A 413 -15.47 7.37 -21.15
N ASP A 414 -16.09 6.29 -20.68
CA ASP A 414 -17.19 6.30 -19.71
C ASP A 414 -16.66 6.73 -18.33
N LEU A 415 -15.50 6.23 -17.88
CA LEU A 415 -14.88 6.70 -16.63
C LEU A 415 -14.43 8.17 -16.68
N LEU A 416 -13.92 8.61 -17.84
CA LEU A 416 -13.50 10.00 -18.07
C LEU A 416 -14.70 10.92 -18.31
N SER A 417 -15.78 10.43 -18.93
CA SER A 417 -17.02 11.19 -19.11
C SER A 417 -17.83 11.28 -17.82
N GLU A 418 -17.86 10.22 -16.98
CA GLU A 418 -18.29 10.31 -15.59
C GLU A 418 -17.48 11.41 -14.87
N ALA A 419 -16.16 11.44 -15.07
CA ALA A 419 -15.28 12.45 -14.48
C ALA A 419 -15.51 13.89 -15.01
N ASP A 420 -15.87 14.07 -16.28
CA ASP A 420 -16.22 15.37 -16.87
C ASP A 420 -17.65 15.82 -16.51
N GLU A 421 -18.59 14.89 -16.35
CA GLU A 421 -19.90 15.15 -15.75
C GLU A 421 -19.77 15.61 -14.29
N HIS A 422 -18.76 15.14 -13.55
CA HIS A 422 -18.43 15.61 -12.20
C HIS A 422 -18.08 17.11 -12.14
N GLU A 423 -17.46 17.70 -13.18
CA GLU A 423 -17.20 19.14 -13.22
C GLU A 423 -18.48 19.96 -13.44
N ARG A 424 -19.47 19.38 -14.15
CA ARG A 424 -20.72 20.05 -14.50
C ARG A 424 -21.80 19.91 -13.45
N GLU A 425 -21.90 18.76 -12.78
CA GLU A 425 -22.89 18.52 -11.72
C GLU A 425 -22.39 18.95 -10.32
N GLY A 426 -21.07 19.05 -10.10
CA GLY A 426 -20.49 19.58 -8.86
C GLY A 426 -20.78 21.06 -8.59
N GLN A 427 -21.35 21.78 -9.56
CA GLN A 427 -21.91 23.12 -9.33
C GLN A 427 -23.26 23.10 -8.57
N ALA A 428 -23.85 21.92 -8.33
CA ALA A 428 -25.15 21.76 -7.68
C ALA A 428 -25.12 21.10 -6.28
N SER A 429 -23.96 20.68 -5.77
CA SER A 429 -23.82 20.15 -4.40
C SER A 429 -22.96 21.06 -3.53
N ASP A 430 -23.46 21.48 -2.37
CA ASP A 430 -22.76 22.30 -1.35
C ASP A 430 -21.55 21.60 -0.66
N GLN A 431 -20.92 20.61 -1.29
CA GLN A 431 -19.77 19.88 -0.75
C GLN A 431 -18.45 20.48 -1.29
N GLU A 432 -17.49 20.71 -0.39
CA GLU A 432 -16.14 21.16 -0.78
C GLU A 432 -15.50 20.16 -1.76
N PRO A 433 -14.77 20.66 -2.79
CA PRO A 433 -14.13 19.79 -3.77
C PRO A 433 -13.08 18.89 -3.11
N GLU A 434 -13.11 17.59 -3.43
CA GLU A 434 -12.12 16.61 -2.97
C GLU A 434 -10.71 17.03 -3.41
N ALA A 435 -9.71 16.80 -2.56
CA ALA A 435 -8.33 17.10 -2.89
C ALA A 435 -7.87 16.30 -4.13
N GLU A 436 -7.28 16.98 -5.10
CA GLU A 436 -6.84 16.38 -6.37
C GLU A 436 -5.97 15.10 -6.22
N PRO A 437 -4.96 15.02 -5.33
CA PRO A 437 -4.18 13.79 -5.15
C PRO A 437 -5.03 12.63 -4.64
N THR A 438 -6.01 12.89 -3.78
CA THR A 438 -6.96 11.89 -3.27
C THR A 438 -7.85 11.38 -4.39
N ARG A 439 -8.42 12.29 -5.19
CA ARG A 439 -9.23 11.97 -6.36
C ARG A 439 -8.46 11.10 -7.38
N GLN A 440 -7.27 11.56 -7.79
CA GLN A 440 -6.41 10.82 -8.72
C GLN A 440 -6.03 9.44 -8.16
N GLY A 441 -5.68 9.39 -6.87
CA GLY A 441 -5.32 8.14 -6.22
C GLY A 441 -6.46 7.12 -6.19
N ARG A 442 -7.70 7.57 -5.96
CA ARG A 442 -8.89 6.72 -6.02
C ARG A 442 -9.14 6.17 -7.43
N LEU A 443 -8.95 6.98 -8.47
CA LEU A 443 -9.08 6.53 -9.86
C LEU A 443 -8.04 5.46 -10.21
N ILE A 444 -6.77 5.67 -9.84
CA ILE A 444 -5.70 4.69 -10.07
C ILE A 444 -6.00 3.38 -9.32
N LEU A 445 -6.40 3.47 -8.05
CA LEU A 445 -6.76 2.29 -7.25
C LEU A 445 -7.98 1.57 -7.83
N ARG A 446 -9.02 2.30 -8.28
CA ARG A 446 -10.21 1.74 -8.95
C ARG A 446 -9.80 0.94 -10.20
N GLN A 447 -8.87 1.48 -11.00
CA GLN A 447 -8.39 0.79 -12.21
C GLN A 447 -7.62 -0.50 -11.89
N LEU A 448 -6.81 -0.51 -10.84
CA LEU A 448 -6.10 -1.72 -10.40
C LEU A 448 -7.07 -2.77 -9.84
N VAL A 449 -8.05 -2.36 -9.03
CA VAL A 449 -9.12 -3.25 -8.54
C VAL A 449 -9.95 -3.81 -9.70
N HIS A 450 -10.26 -2.99 -10.71
CA HIS A 450 -10.97 -3.43 -11.90
C HIS A 450 -10.14 -4.43 -12.73
N ASN A 451 -8.83 -4.18 -12.88
CA ASN A 451 -7.93 -5.13 -13.52
C ASN A 451 -7.84 -6.48 -12.76
N SER A 452 -7.91 -6.46 -11.43
CA SER A 452 -7.99 -7.69 -10.62
C SER A 452 -9.26 -8.49 -10.91
N TYR A 453 -10.40 -7.82 -11.13
CA TYR A 453 -11.64 -8.48 -11.54
C TYR A 453 -11.49 -9.21 -12.88
N HIS A 454 -10.92 -8.53 -13.89
CA HIS A 454 -10.64 -9.14 -15.20
C HIS A 454 -9.65 -10.30 -15.14
N THR A 455 -8.63 -10.17 -14.29
CA THR A 455 -7.67 -11.25 -14.05
C THR A 455 -8.38 -12.48 -13.49
N HIS A 456 -9.32 -12.29 -12.56
CA HIS A 456 -10.12 -13.38 -12.00
C HIS A 456 -11.12 -13.98 -12.98
N THR A 457 -11.82 -13.17 -13.79
CA THR A 457 -12.75 -13.70 -14.80
C THR A 457 -12.02 -14.55 -15.83
N ARG A 458 -10.83 -14.11 -16.27
CA ARG A 458 -9.97 -14.87 -17.17
C ARG A 458 -9.44 -16.16 -16.55
N LEU A 459 -9.01 -16.12 -15.29
CA LEU A 459 -8.62 -17.35 -14.58
C LEU A 459 -9.78 -18.34 -14.47
N SER A 460 -10.97 -17.83 -14.11
CA SER A 460 -12.17 -18.63 -13.93
C SER A 460 -12.64 -19.25 -15.25
N SER A 461 -12.53 -18.54 -16.37
CA SER A 461 -12.93 -19.08 -17.68
C SER A 461 -12.06 -20.27 -18.08
N VAL A 462 -10.73 -20.16 -17.92
CA VAL A 462 -9.79 -21.26 -18.19
C VAL A 462 -10.07 -22.47 -17.30
N LEU A 463 -10.28 -22.25 -16.00
CA LEU A 463 -10.60 -23.33 -15.07
C LEU A 463 -11.97 -23.98 -15.33
N SER A 464 -12.95 -23.21 -15.81
CA SER A 464 -14.27 -23.73 -16.15
C SER A 464 -14.25 -24.71 -17.34
N ALA A 465 -13.21 -24.63 -18.18
CA ALA A 465 -13.00 -25.54 -19.30
C ALA A 465 -12.52 -26.94 -18.86
N ARG A 466 -12.08 -27.12 -17.61
CA ARG A 466 -11.73 -28.43 -17.05
C ARG A 466 -12.94 -29.37 -17.01
N PRO A 467 -12.73 -30.70 -17.11
CA PRO A 467 -13.79 -31.68 -16.89
C PRO A 467 -14.52 -31.45 -15.55
N ARG A 468 -15.84 -31.70 -15.53
CA ARG A 468 -16.65 -31.56 -14.32
C ARG A 468 -16.09 -32.44 -13.21
N GLY A 469 -15.69 -31.83 -12.10
CA GLY A 469 -15.07 -32.49 -10.94
C GLY A 469 -13.60 -32.13 -10.71
N GLU A 470 -12.90 -31.58 -11.71
CA GLU A 470 -11.47 -31.21 -11.63
C GLU A 470 -11.23 -29.69 -11.55
N GLN A 471 -12.31 -28.90 -11.55
CA GLN A 471 -12.27 -27.44 -11.66
C GLN A 471 -11.54 -26.74 -10.50
N SER A 472 -11.52 -27.35 -9.31
CA SER A 472 -10.83 -26.82 -8.12
C SER A 472 -9.63 -27.66 -7.67
N ILE A 473 -9.32 -28.75 -8.38
CA ILE A 473 -8.33 -29.75 -7.94
C ILE A 473 -7.06 -29.60 -8.76
N GLY A 474 -5.92 -29.45 -8.08
CA GLY A 474 -4.59 -29.49 -8.70
C GLY A 474 -4.19 -28.22 -9.43
N GLN A 475 -2.88 -27.89 -9.33
CA GLN A 475 -2.26 -26.67 -9.86
C GLN A 475 -2.56 -26.42 -11.35
N LEU A 476 -2.41 -25.16 -11.79
CA LEU A 476 -2.52 -24.81 -13.20
C LEU A 476 -1.45 -25.55 -14.02
N ASN A 477 -1.91 -26.30 -15.04
CA ASN A 477 -1.03 -27.02 -15.95
C ASN A 477 -0.35 -26.05 -16.94
N GLU A 478 0.67 -26.52 -17.67
CA GLU A 478 1.43 -25.64 -18.58
C GLU A 478 0.59 -25.06 -19.71
N GLN A 479 -0.44 -25.77 -20.18
CA GLN A 479 -1.31 -25.32 -21.26
C GLN A 479 -2.22 -24.19 -20.79
N GLU A 480 -2.84 -24.32 -19.61
CA GLU A 480 -3.67 -23.31 -18.97
C GLU A 480 -2.86 -22.04 -18.69
N VAL A 481 -1.63 -22.19 -18.16
CA VAL A 481 -0.75 -21.03 -17.94
C VAL A 481 -0.40 -20.36 -19.27
N ARG A 482 -0.18 -21.12 -20.35
CA ARG A 482 0.10 -20.55 -21.68
C ARG A 482 -1.11 -19.83 -22.28
N GLU A 483 -2.32 -20.28 -21.97
CA GLU A 483 -3.56 -19.59 -22.35
C GLU A 483 -3.73 -18.28 -21.58
N LEU A 484 -3.41 -18.27 -20.28
CA LEU A 484 -3.50 -17.11 -19.40
C LEU A 484 -2.40 -16.07 -19.60
N ALA A 485 -1.16 -16.50 -19.85
CA ALA A 485 -0.02 -15.60 -20.04
C ALA A 485 0.29 -15.33 -21.52
N GLY A 486 -0.34 -16.07 -22.44
CA GLY A 486 -0.06 -15.99 -23.86
C GLY A 486 1.15 -16.80 -24.30
N ARG A 487 1.39 -16.86 -25.61
CA ARG A 487 2.43 -17.70 -26.23
C ARG A 487 3.86 -17.39 -25.78
N TRP A 488 4.11 -16.17 -25.27
CA TRP A 488 5.43 -15.67 -24.87
C TRP A 488 5.59 -15.53 -23.36
N ALA A 489 4.77 -16.25 -22.59
CA ALA A 489 4.79 -16.25 -21.13
C ALA A 489 6.21 -16.46 -20.56
N GLY A 490 6.67 -15.51 -19.75
CA GLY A 490 7.91 -15.63 -19.02
C GLY A 490 7.77 -16.53 -17.79
N LYS A 491 8.90 -16.87 -17.16
CA LYS A 491 8.90 -17.59 -15.86
C LYS A 491 8.14 -16.83 -14.77
N ASP A 492 8.12 -15.50 -14.85
CA ASP A 492 7.44 -14.64 -13.89
C ASP A 492 5.91 -14.67 -14.07
N ASP A 493 5.42 -14.75 -15.30
CA ASP A 493 3.99 -14.93 -15.57
C ASP A 493 3.48 -16.29 -15.06
N VAL A 494 4.28 -17.34 -15.24
CA VAL A 494 3.96 -18.67 -14.71
C VAL A 494 3.85 -18.64 -13.18
N ARG A 495 4.82 -17.99 -12.52
CA ARG A 495 4.81 -17.82 -11.05
C ARG A 495 3.61 -17.00 -10.59
N PHE A 496 3.29 -15.93 -11.30
CA PHE A 496 2.13 -15.07 -11.03
C PHE A 496 0.82 -15.86 -11.12
N TRP A 497 0.53 -16.53 -12.24
CA TRP A 497 -0.75 -17.23 -12.43
C TRP A 497 -0.95 -18.39 -11.47
N ARG A 498 0.11 -19.17 -11.19
CA ARG A 498 0.02 -20.24 -10.19
C ARG A 498 -0.16 -19.66 -8.77
N GLY A 499 0.57 -18.60 -8.46
CA GLY A 499 0.47 -17.92 -7.16
C GLY A 499 -0.91 -17.35 -6.90
N ILE A 500 -1.49 -16.65 -7.88
CA ILE A 500 -2.79 -16.00 -7.74
C ILE A 500 -3.94 -17.02 -7.70
N ALA A 501 -3.87 -18.10 -8.49
CA ALA A 501 -4.89 -19.15 -8.47
C ALA A 501 -4.98 -19.85 -7.10
N ARG A 502 -3.82 -20.11 -6.48
CA ARG A 502 -3.73 -20.63 -5.12
C ARG A 502 -4.25 -19.61 -4.10
N ARG A 503 -3.78 -18.36 -4.17
CA ARG A 503 -4.17 -17.31 -3.20
C ARG A 503 -5.65 -16.97 -3.23
N TRP A 504 -6.28 -17.05 -4.38
CA TRP A 504 -7.72 -16.85 -4.51
C TRP A 504 -8.53 -18.11 -4.19
N GLY A 505 -7.89 -19.20 -3.76
CA GLY A 505 -8.55 -20.44 -3.39
C GLY A 505 -9.32 -21.08 -4.55
N VAL A 506 -8.93 -20.77 -5.80
CA VAL A 506 -9.60 -21.32 -7.00
C VAL A 506 -9.04 -22.71 -7.31
N VAL A 507 -7.85 -23.03 -6.79
CA VAL A 507 -7.16 -24.29 -7.00
C VAL A 507 -6.55 -24.78 -5.68
N LEU A 508 -6.68 -26.07 -5.39
CA LEU A 508 -6.04 -26.74 -4.25
C LEU A 508 -4.59 -27.13 -4.57
N ASP A 509 -3.70 -26.97 -3.59
CA ASP A 509 -2.37 -27.56 -3.62
C ASP A 509 -2.49 -29.06 -3.31
N LEU A 510 -1.85 -29.91 -4.14
CA LEU A 510 -1.85 -31.36 -3.95
C LEU A 510 -0.58 -31.85 -3.22
N ASP A 511 0.37 -30.95 -2.97
CA ASP A 511 1.72 -31.26 -2.47
C ASP A 511 2.04 -30.66 -1.07
N GLU A 512 1.02 -30.37 -0.24
CA GLU A 512 1.20 -30.07 1.19
C GLU A 512 0.71 -31.19 2.12
#